data_AF-A0A150GR32-F1
#
_entry.id   AF-A0A150GR32-F1
#
_cell.length_a   1.000
_cell.length_b   1.000
_cell.length_c   1.000
_cell.angle_alpha   90.00
_cell.angle_beta   90.00
_cell.angle_gamma   90.00
#
_symmetry.space_group_name_H-M   'P 1'
#
loop_
_entity.id
_entity.type
_entity.pdbx_description
1 polymer ?
#
loop_
_entity_poly.entity_id
_entity_poly.type
_entity_poly.pdbx_seq_one_letter_code
_entity_poly.pdbx_strand_id
1 'polypeptide(L)'
;MRAPCELGAGVVPDVWRPSQRYALKGPMDPEVARARLAAAKSLMRTDTLKRLVAKYPGIVLHQAPEVLEAQLRGLAGHMGLGDFRDAAEAYLAAPNVMRPMEYIHASADGLARVMAEHGRDADFTRQMLRSRPHLLSLQVSTFSSKMALLREVSAGYWPWEAELRDISPSKLARLMQIGTKVLMRLKYLRQTGFAMSTITKYVRMTASDWATTAPGFESWLASQPMEEGEESDQE
;
A
#
# COMPACT_ATOMS: atom_id res chain seq x y z
N MET A 1 3.87 -52.36 7.26
CA MET A 1 4.68 -51.60 6.28
C MET A 1 3.82 -50.49 5.71
N ARG A 2 4.08 -49.22 6.08
CA ARG A 2 3.49 -48.02 5.47
C ARG A 2 4.65 -47.19 4.94
N ALA A 3 4.61 -46.85 3.66
CA ALA A 3 5.63 -46.06 3.00
C ALA A 3 5.70 -44.64 3.60
N PRO A 4 6.91 -44.08 3.78
CA PRO A 4 7.06 -42.67 4.11
C PRO A 4 6.77 -41.82 2.87
N CYS A 5 5.90 -40.83 3.01
CA CYS A 5 5.77 -39.76 2.02
C CYS A 5 7.06 -38.92 2.03
N GLU A 6 7.94 -39.20 1.08
CA GLU A 6 9.04 -38.31 0.71
C GLU A 6 8.46 -37.11 -0.05
N LEU A 7 8.18 -36.02 0.67
CA LEU A 7 8.21 -34.69 0.06
C LEU A 7 9.67 -34.24 0.07
N GLY A 8 10.20 -34.09 -1.15
CA GLY A 8 11.61 -33.91 -1.45
C GLY A 8 12.34 -32.86 -0.63
N ALA A 9 13.59 -33.22 -0.39
CA ALA A 9 14.75 -32.45 0.05
C ALA A 9 14.68 -30.92 -0.12
N GLY A 10 15.12 -30.22 0.93
CA GLY A 10 15.86 -28.97 0.79
C GLY A 10 15.10 -27.70 1.12
N VAL A 11 14.62 -27.53 2.36
CA VAL A 11 14.44 -26.19 2.94
C VAL A 11 15.12 -26.17 4.29
N VAL A 12 16.22 -25.42 4.39
CA VAL A 12 16.94 -25.17 5.63
C VAL A 12 15.96 -24.53 6.63
N PRO A 13 15.79 -25.05 7.87
CA PRO A 13 14.71 -24.61 8.77
C PRO A 13 14.81 -23.17 9.28
N ASP A 14 15.92 -22.46 9.05
CA ASP A 14 16.28 -21.27 9.83
C ASP A 14 16.00 -19.90 9.17
N VAL A 15 15.19 -19.82 8.10
CA VAL A 15 14.80 -18.51 7.53
C VAL A 15 13.30 -18.43 7.21
N TRP A 16 12.46 -19.11 7.99
CA TRP A 16 11.01 -18.90 7.91
C TRP A 16 10.49 -18.20 9.17
N ARG A 17 10.37 -16.88 9.08
CA ARG A 17 9.57 -16.09 10.02
C ARG A 17 8.44 -15.42 9.24
N PRO A 18 7.26 -16.04 9.11
CA PRO A 18 6.06 -15.30 8.75
C PRO A 18 5.94 -14.15 9.73
N SER A 19 5.60 -12.95 9.24
CA SER A 19 5.17 -11.90 10.18
C SER A 19 4.07 -12.50 11.05
N GLN A 20 4.23 -12.48 12.37
CA GLN A 20 3.36 -13.20 13.32
C GLN A 20 1.86 -12.91 13.08
N ARG A 21 1.56 -11.73 12.52
CA ARG A 21 0.21 -11.28 12.11
C ARG A 21 -0.50 -12.22 11.11
N TYR A 22 0.23 -12.89 10.22
CA TYR A 22 -0.32 -13.74 9.14
C TYR A 22 0.10 -15.21 9.22
N ALA A 23 0.69 -15.61 10.36
CA ALA A 23 0.98 -17.00 10.64
C ALA A 23 -0.33 -17.81 10.71
N LEU A 24 -0.22 -19.11 10.47
CA LEU A 24 -1.31 -20.04 10.77
C LEU A 24 -1.60 -19.98 12.28
N LYS A 25 -2.80 -19.52 12.64
CA LYS A 25 -3.27 -19.56 14.02
C LYS A 25 -3.82 -20.94 14.33
N GLY A 26 -3.13 -21.67 15.21
CA GLY A 26 -3.57 -22.96 15.73
C GLY A 26 -3.45 -24.13 14.75
N PRO A 27 -3.70 -25.35 15.24
CA PRO A 27 -3.71 -26.55 14.41
C PRO A 27 -4.85 -26.49 13.39
N MET A 28 -4.56 -26.83 12.13
CA MET A 28 -5.53 -26.95 11.05
C MET A 28 -5.58 -28.40 10.58
N ASP A 29 -6.79 -28.92 10.39
CA ASP A 29 -7.00 -30.24 9.81
C ASP A 29 -6.37 -30.31 8.39
N PRO A 30 -5.50 -31.29 8.10
CA PRO A 30 -4.88 -31.45 6.78
C PRO A 30 -5.86 -31.55 5.61
N GLU A 31 -7.01 -32.20 5.80
CA GLU A 31 -8.05 -32.31 4.76
C GLU A 31 -8.71 -30.96 4.50
N VAL A 32 -8.97 -30.19 5.56
CA VAL A 32 -9.48 -28.82 5.43
C VAL A 32 -8.45 -27.93 4.72
N ALA A 33 -7.17 -28.01 5.09
CA ALA A 33 -6.11 -27.25 4.43
C ALA A 33 -6.00 -27.59 2.94
N ARG A 34 -6.08 -28.87 2.56
CA ARG A 34 -6.09 -29.32 1.17
C ARG A 34 -7.29 -28.78 0.40
N ALA A 35 -8.49 -28.86 0.98
CA ALA A 35 -9.71 -28.34 0.36
C ALA A 35 -9.63 -26.82 0.15
N ARG A 36 -9.14 -26.06 1.14
CA ARG A 36 -8.94 -24.61 1.04
C ARG A 36 -7.92 -24.24 -0.04
N LEU A 37 -6.80 -24.96 -0.11
CA LEU A 37 -5.79 -24.75 -1.16
C LEU A 37 -6.32 -25.07 -2.56
N ALA A 38 -7.10 -26.15 -2.71
CA ALA A 38 -7.71 -26.52 -3.98
C ALA A 38 -8.70 -25.44 -4.44
N ALA A 39 -9.52 -24.93 -3.53
CA ALA A 39 -10.42 -23.82 -3.82
C ALA A 39 -9.64 -22.55 -4.19
N ALA A 40 -8.65 -22.15 -3.39
CA ALA A 40 -7.82 -20.97 -3.69
C ALA A 40 -7.11 -21.07 -5.05
N LYS A 41 -6.72 -22.27 -5.49
CA LYS A 41 -6.12 -22.52 -6.82
C LYS A 41 -7.06 -22.19 -7.98
N SER A 42 -8.38 -22.28 -7.79
CA SER A 42 -9.36 -21.86 -8.81
C SER A 42 -9.57 -20.34 -8.87
N LEU A 43 -9.18 -19.62 -7.80
CA LEU A 43 -9.41 -18.19 -7.61
C LEU A 43 -8.24 -17.29 -7.99
N MET A 44 -7.04 -17.85 -8.19
CA MET A 44 -5.85 -17.10 -8.55
C MET A 44 -4.84 -17.96 -9.32
N ARG A 45 -3.85 -17.33 -9.94
CA ARG A 45 -2.78 -18.03 -10.65
C ARG A 45 -1.96 -18.87 -9.67
N THR A 46 -1.54 -20.06 -10.10
CA THR A 46 -0.82 -21.02 -9.24
C THR A 46 0.45 -20.42 -8.63
N ASP A 47 1.21 -19.61 -9.37
CA ASP A 47 2.44 -19.00 -8.85
C ASP A 47 2.17 -17.88 -7.84
N THR A 48 1.06 -17.15 -7.99
CA THR A 48 0.58 -16.18 -7.01
C THR A 48 0.16 -16.88 -5.72
N LEU A 49 -0.60 -17.99 -5.83
CA LEU A 49 -1.01 -18.80 -4.69
C LEU A 49 0.20 -19.34 -3.91
N LYS A 50 1.19 -19.92 -4.60
CA LYS A 50 2.41 -20.43 -3.95
C LYS A 50 3.11 -19.34 -3.14
N ARG A 51 3.28 -18.15 -3.72
CA ARG A 51 3.89 -17.00 -3.03
C ARG A 51 3.05 -16.52 -1.85
N LEU A 52 1.72 -16.47 -2.00
CA LEU A 52 0.80 -16.05 -0.93
C LEU A 52 0.82 -17.02 0.24
N VAL A 53 0.77 -18.33 -0.01
CA VAL A 53 0.84 -19.35 1.04
C VAL A 53 2.21 -19.31 1.74
N ALA A 54 3.30 -19.13 0.99
CA ALA A 54 4.64 -19.06 1.56
C ALA A 54 4.83 -17.85 2.49
N LYS A 55 4.29 -16.69 2.11
CA LYS A 55 4.49 -15.42 2.82
C LYS A 55 3.41 -15.11 3.86
N TYR A 56 2.16 -15.50 3.56
CA TYR A 56 0.95 -15.18 4.31
C TYR A 56 -0.01 -16.39 4.36
N PRO A 57 0.40 -17.51 4.98
CA PRO A 57 -0.40 -18.75 4.96
C PRO A 57 -1.76 -18.57 5.64
N GLY A 58 -1.83 -17.77 6.71
CA GLY A 58 -3.08 -17.55 7.42
C GLY A 58 -4.13 -16.79 6.61
N ILE A 59 -3.69 -15.97 5.66
CA ILE A 59 -4.55 -15.25 4.74
C ILE A 59 -5.33 -16.22 3.84
N VAL A 60 -4.63 -17.21 3.26
CA VAL A 60 -5.23 -18.15 2.31
C VAL A 60 -6.02 -19.24 3.02
N LEU A 61 -5.51 -19.73 4.15
CA LEU A 61 -5.98 -20.97 4.77
C LEU A 61 -7.08 -20.74 5.81
N HIS A 62 -7.12 -19.58 6.48
CA HIS A 62 -8.16 -19.28 7.48
C HIS A 62 -9.41 -18.61 6.89
N GLN A 63 -9.36 -18.14 5.65
CA GLN A 63 -10.51 -17.57 4.98
C GLN A 63 -11.37 -18.65 4.30
N ALA A 64 -12.68 -18.45 4.31
CA ALA A 64 -13.58 -19.21 3.47
C ALA A 64 -13.35 -18.83 1.98
N PRO A 65 -13.29 -19.79 1.03
CA PRO A 65 -13.08 -19.52 -0.38
C PRO A 65 -14.07 -18.51 -0.97
N GLU A 66 -15.31 -18.54 -0.50
CA GLU A 66 -16.37 -17.64 -0.92
C GLU A 66 -16.05 -16.19 -0.52
N VAL A 67 -15.48 -16.01 0.68
CA VAL A 67 -15.03 -14.71 1.17
C VAL A 67 -13.82 -14.23 0.37
N LEU A 68 -12.84 -15.11 0.16
CA LEU A 68 -11.65 -14.79 -0.63
C LEU A 68 -12.00 -14.39 -2.07
N GLU A 69 -12.95 -15.11 -2.69
CA GLU A 69 -13.45 -14.79 -4.03
C GLU A 69 -14.17 -13.43 -4.06
N ALA A 70 -15.08 -13.19 -3.12
CA ALA A 70 -15.78 -11.91 -3.02
C ALA A 70 -14.80 -10.74 -2.84
N GLN A 71 -13.76 -10.93 -2.01
CA GLN A 71 -12.72 -9.93 -1.81
C GLN A 71 -11.90 -9.67 -3.08
N LEU A 72 -11.49 -10.72 -3.80
CA LEU A 72 -10.77 -10.58 -5.06
C LEU A 72 -11.60 -9.86 -6.13
N ARG A 73 -12.89 -10.20 -6.26
CA ARG A 73 -13.81 -9.54 -7.20
C ARG A 73 -14.01 -8.07 -6.85
N GLY A 74 -14.23 -7.75 -5.58
CA GLY A 74 -14.37 -6.37 -5.13
C GLY A 74 -13.11 -5.54 -5.39
N LEU A 75 -11.94 -6.11 -5.10
CA LEU A 75 -10.65 -5.49 -5.36
C LEU A 75 -10.40 -5.27 -6.86
N ALA A 76 -10.74 -6.26 -7.69
CA ALA A 76 -10.68 -6.14 -9.14
C ALA A 76 -11.56 -5.01 -9.67
N GLY A 77 -12.77 -4.85 -9.13
CA GLY A 77 -13.67 -3.74 -9.47
C GLY A 77 -13.04 -2.37 -9.18
N HIS A 78 -12.48 -2.19 -7.98
CA HIS A 78 -11.81 -0.95 -7.58
C HIS A 78 -10.56 -0.63 -8.40
N MET A 79 -9.82 -1.67 -8.79
CA MET A 79 -8.64 -1.53 -9.63
C MET A 79 -8.99 -1.47 -11.12
N GLY A 80 -10.25 -1.73 -11.52
CA GLY A 80 -10.66 -1.85 -12.91
C GLY A 80 -9.89 -2.94 -13.66
N LEU A 81 -9.71 -4.10 -13.04
CA LEU A 81 -9.09 -5.28 -13.65
C LEU A 81 -10.16 -6.10 -14.40
N GLY A 82 -9.81 -6.58 -15.59
CA GLY A 82 -10.72 -7.41 -16.41
C GLY A 82 -10.88 -8.84 -15.88
N ASP A 83 -9.83 -9.40 -15.27
CA ASP A 83 -9.86 -10.69 -14.57
C ASP A 83 -9.61 -10.46 -13.09
N PHE A 84 -10.52 -10.93 -12.23
CA PHE A 84 -10.37 -10.78 -10.79
C PHE A 84 -9.21 -11.59 -10.21
N ARG A 85 -8.75 -12.62 -10.92
CA ARG A 85 -7.59 -13.43 -10.52
C ARG A 85 -6.32 -12.61 -10.45
N ASP A 86 -6.23 -11.53 -11.22
CA ASP A 86 -5.09 -10.61 -11.21
C ASP A 86 -5.07 -9.72 -9.96
N ALA A 87 -6.21 -9.57 -9.27
CA ALA A 87 -6.27 -8.86 -7.99
C ALA A 87 -5.48 -9.60 -6.88
N ALA A 88 -5.19 -10.89 -7.03
CA ALA A 88 -4.40 -11.63 -6.05
C ALA A 88 -2.94 -11.12 -5.95
N GLU A 89 -2.38 -10.54 -7.01
CA GLU A 89 -1.05 -9.90 -6.97
C GLU A 89 -1.04 -8.69 -6.03
N ALA A 90 -2.18 -8.00 -5.90
CA ALA A 90 -2.32 -6.87 -4.99
C ALA A 90 -2.18 -7.30 -3.52
N TYR A 91 -2.56 -8.53 -3.17
CA TYR A 91 -2.36 -9.08 -1.83
C TYR A 91 -0.90 -9.44 -1.53
N LEU A 92 -0.15 -9.88 -2.53
CA LEU A 92 1.30 -10.08 -2.38
C LEU A 92 2.01 -8.76 -2.10
N ALA A 93 1.60 -7.72 -2.83
CA ALA A 93 2.13 -6.38 -2.64
C ALA A 93 1.70 -5.82 -1.28
N ALA A 94 0.41 -5.86 -0.96
CA ALA A 94 -0.20 -5.20 0.18
C ALA A 94 -1.11 -6.15 0.97
N PRO A 95 -0.59 -7.05 1.81
CA PRO A 95 -1.42 -8.02 2.56
C PRO A 95 -2.45 -7.35 3.48
N ASN A 96 -2.16 -6.12 3.90
CA ASN A 96 -3.05 -5.28 4.70
C ASN A 96 -4.37 -4.93 4.00
N VAL A 97 -4.53 -5.15 2.69
CA VAL A 97 -5.80 -4.89 1.98
C VAL A 97 -6.78 -6.07 2.06
N MET A 98 -6.38 -7.18 2.68
CA MET A 98 -7.30 -8.25 3.07
C MET A 98 -8.02 -7.92 4.38
N ARG A 99 -8.86 -6.88 4.33
CA ARG A 99 -9.75 -6.45 5.42
C ARG A 99 -11.20 -6.76 5.02
N PRO A 100 -12.17 -6.62 5.94
CA PRO A 100 -13.57 -6.61 5.55
C PRO A 100 -13.81 -5.60 4.42
N MET A 101 -14.62 -5.99 3.44
CA MET A 101 -14.73 -5.25 2.18
C MET A 101 -15.23 -3.83 2.36
N GLU A 102 -16.04 -3.55 3.40
CA GLU A 102 -16.52 -2.22 3.73
C GLU A 102 -15.38 -1.20 3.91
N TYR A 103 -14.25 -1.61 4.50
CA TYR A 103 -13.09 -0.73 4.66
C TYR A 103 -12.39 -0.45 3.33
N ILE A 104 -12.32 -1.46 2.47
CA ILE A 104 -11.71 -1.34 1.14
C ILE A 104 -12.57 -0.45 0.25
N HIS A 105 -13.89 -0.62 0.28
CA HIS A 105 -14.84 0.27 -0.40
C HIS A 105 -14.70 1.70 0.11
N ALA A 106 -14.76 1.94 1.42
CA ALA A 106 -14.64 3.28 1.99
C ALA A 106 -13.31 3.97 1.62
N SER A 107 -12.20 3.22 1.63
CA SER A 107 -10.88 3.76 1.25
C SER A 107 -10.80 4.06 -0.25
N ALA A 108 -11.27 3.15 -1.11
CA ALA A 108 -11.28 3.34 -2.56
C ALA A 108 -12.18 4.51 -3.00
N ASP A 109 -13.40 4.57 -2.47
CA ASP A 109 -14.36 5.63 -2.76
C ASP A 109 -13.88 6.97 -2.21
N GLY A 110 -13.28 6.97 -1.01
CA GLY A 110 -12.66 8.15 -0.42
C GLY A 110 -11.49 8.66 -1.25
N LEU A 111 -10.59 7.78 -1.72
CA LEU A 111 -9.52 8.14 -2.63
C LEU A 111 -10.08 8.73 -3.93
N ALA A 112 -11.07 8.07 -4.54
CA ALA A 112 -11.69 8.54 -5.78
C ALA A 112 -12.32 9.92 -5.62
N ARG A 113 -13.00 10.18 -4.50
CA ARG A 113 -13.57 11.49 -4.17
C ARG A 113 -12.49 12.56 -4.05
N VAL A 114 -11.44 12.31 -3.26
CA VAL A 114 -10.31 13.26 -3.11
C VAL A 114 -9.63 13.50 -4.46
N MET A 115 -9.45 12.48 -5.29
CA MET A 115 -8.90 12.63 -6.64
C MET A 115 -9.81 13.48 -7.55
N ALA A 116 -11.13 13.28 -7.48
CA ALA A 116 -12.11 14.08 -8.23
C ALA A 116 -12.13 15.55 -7.82
N GLU A 117 -12.03 15.86 -6.52
CA GLU A 117 -11.86 17.24 -5.99
C GLU A 117 -10.57 17.92 -6.51
N HIS A 118 -9.66 17.13 -7.07
CA HIS A 118 -8.41 17.57 -7.68
C HIS A 118 -8.39 17.44 -9.21
N GLY A 119 -9.56 17.27 -9.84
CA GLY A 119 -9.71 17.22 -11.30
C GLY A 119 -9.12 15.95 -11.92
N ARG A 120 -9.02 14.86 -11.16
CA ARG A 120 -8.61 13.54 -11.64
C ARG A 120 -9.82 12.66 -11.82
N ASP A 121 -9.84 11.90 -12.91
CA ASP A 121 -10.94 11.01 -13.22
C ASP A 121 -10.81 9.65 -12.48
N ALA A 122 -11.84 8.82 -12.67
CA ALA A 122 -11.90 7.49 -12.09
C ALA A 122 -10.81 6.56 -12.66
N ASP A 123 -10.40 6.72 -13.92
CA ASP A 123 -9.37 5.88 -14.51
C ASP A 123 -7.99 6.19 -13.92
N PHE A 124 -7.68 7.46 -13.72
CA PHE A 124 -6.50 7.92 -12.99
C PHE A 124 -6.42 7.25 -11.62
N THR A 125 -7.53 7.25 -10.87
CA THR A 125 -7.59 6.62 -9.55
C THR A 125 -7.39 5.10 -9.62
N ARG A 126 -8.02 4.42 -10.57
CA ARG A 126 -7.80 2.97 -10.79
C ARG A 126 -6.34 2.66 -11.11
N GLN A 127 -5.70 3.47 -11.95
CA GLN A 127 -4.27 3.33 -12.26
C GLN A 127 -3.39 3.54 -11.02
N MET A 128 -3.74 4.49 -10.14
CA MET A 128 -3.07 4.65 -8.85
C MET A 128 -3.16 3.36 -8.03
N LEU A 129 -4.37 2.81 -7.86
CA LEU A 129 -4.62 1.58 -7.09
C LEU A 129 -3.89 0.37 -7.68
N ARG A 130 -3.88 0.20 -9.01
CA ARG A 130 -3.10 -0.82 -9.71
C ARG A 130 -1.61 -0.73 -9.40
N SER A 131 -1.06 0.48 -9.47
CA SER A 131 0.36 0.68 -9.24
C SER A 131 0.76 0.52 -7.77
N ARG A 132 -0.17 0.76 -6.84
CA ARG A 132 0.07 0.91 -5.41
C ARG A 132 -1.15 0.47 -4.57
N PRO A 133 -1.40 -0.85 -4.44
CA PRO A 133 -2.57 -1.35 -3.72
C PRO A 133 -2.63 -0.97 -2.24
N HIS A 134 -1.49 -0.70 -1.58
CA HIS A 134 -1.47 -0.28 -0.17
C HIS A 134 -2.25 1.00 0.10
N LEU A 135 -2.58 1.80 -0.92
CA LEU A 135 -3.45 2.96 -0.73
C LEU A 135 -4.79 2.55 -0.10
N LEU A 136 -5.33 1.37 -0.45
CA LEU A 136 -6.59 0.85 0.12
C LEU A 136 -6.52 0.55 1.62
N SER A 137 -5.33 0.62 2.21
CA SER A 137 -5.12 0.42 3.64
C SER A 137 -5.14 1.72 4.44
N LEU A 138 -5.12 2.87 3.74
CA LEU A 138 -5.10 4.21 4.32
C LEU A 138 -6.52 4.76 4.53
N GLN A 139 -6.63 5.70 5.47
CA GLN A 139 -7.87 6.42 5.75
C GLN A 139 -8.07 7.57 4.77
N VAL A 140 -9.34 7.98 4.59
CA VAL A 140 -9.70 9.08 3.70
C VAL A 140 -9.09 10.40 4.15
N SER A 141 -9.05 10.65 5.46
CA SER A 141 -8.37 11.80 6.08
C SER A 141 -6.92 11.91 5.64
N THR A 142 -6.19 10.78 5.62
CA THR A 142 -4.78 10.73 5.17
C THR A 142 -4.63 11.21 3.72
N PHE A 143 -5.54 10.82 2.81
CA PHE A 143 -5.49 11.30 1.43
C PHE A 143 -5.75 12.80 1.35
N SER A 144 -6.78 13.29 2.04
CA SER A 144 -7.13 14.71 2.07
C SER A 144 -5.97 15.56 2.62
N SER A 145 -5.40 15.17 3.77
CA SER A 145 -4.29 15.91 4.39
C SER A 145 -3.04 15.93 3.52
N LYS A 146 -2.66 14.79 2.93
CA LYS A 146 -1.48 14.74 2.03
C LYS A 146 -1.70 15.55 0.76
N MET A 147 -2.89 15.51 0.18
CA MET A 147 -3.21 16.33 -1.00
C MET A 147 -3.30 17.82 -0.68
N ALA A 148 -3.81 18.19 0.49
CA ALA A 148 -3.81 19.57 0.98
C ALA A 148 -2.38 20.08 1.17
N LEU A 149 -1.51 19.29 1.82
CA LEU A 149 -0.09 19.61 1.99
C LEU A 149 0.61 19.78 0.64
N LEU A 150 0.42 18.87 -0.31
CA LEU A 150 1.02 18.99 -1.65
C LEU A 150 0.57 20.27 -2.36
N ARG A 151 -0.73 20.62 -2.27
CA ARG A 151 -1.25 21.89 -2.79
C ARG A 151 -0.60 23.08 -2.10
N GLU A 152 -0.61 23.11 -0.76
CA GLU A 152 -0.03 24.18 0.05
C GLU A 152 1.43 24.46 -0.34
N VAL A 153 2.26 23.42 -0.39
CA VAL A 153 3.68 23.59 -0.69
C VAL A 153 3.93 23.97 -2.14
N SER A 154 3.07 23.55 -3.07
CA SER A 154 3.17 23.93 -4.48
C SER A 154 2.68 25.33 -4.78
N ALA A 155 1.76 25.87 -3.98
CA ALA A 155 1.07 27.12 -4.26
C ALA A 155 2.05 28.29 -4.46
N GLY A 156 1.89 28.99 -5.58
CA GLY A 156 2.74 30.12 -5.96
C GLY A 156 4.15 29.73 -6.39
N TYR A 157 4.44 28.43 -6.58
CA TYR A 157 5.70 27.94 -7.14
C TYR A 157 5.45 27.08 -8.37
N TRP A 158 5.45 27.75 -9.52
CA TRP A 158 5.10 27.19 -10.82
C TRP A 158 5.73 25.82 -11.14
N PRO A 159 7.03 25.57 -10.87
CA PRO A 159 7.63 24.26 -11.17
C PRO A 159 6.94 23.09 -10.44
N TRP A 160 6.49 23.29 -9.20
CA TRP A 160 5.78 22.26 -8.44
C TRP A 160 4.31 22.17 -8.80
N GLU A 161 3.66 23.30 -9.08
CA GLU A 161 2.28 23.30 -9.59
C GLU A 161 2.19 22.53 -10.91
N ALA A 162 3.12 22.78 -11.83
CA ALA A 162 3.23 22.05 -13.09
C ALA A 162 3.52 20.57 -12.86
N GLU A 163 4.48 20.22 -11.99
CA GLU A 163 4.78 18.82 -11.66
C GLU A 163 3.56 18.09 -11.11
N LEU A 164 2.79 18.71 -10.21
CA LEU A 164 1.58 18.11 -9.65
C LEU A 164 0.42 18.06 -10.64
N ARG A 165 0.28 19.07 -11.52
CA ARG A 165 -0.75 19.09 -12.57
C ARG A 165 -0.53 17.96 -13.57
N ASP A 166 0.72 17.71 -13.95
CA ASP A 166 1.10 16.77 -15.00
C ASP A 166 1.61 15.43 -14.42
N ILE A 167 1.40 15.19 -13.13
CA ILE A 167 1.86 13.97 -12.44
C ILE A 167 1.14 12.73 -12.96
N SER A 168 1.89 11.68 -13.29
CA SER A 168 1.32 10.37 -13.63
C SER A 168 0.67 9.71 -12.40
N PRO A 169 -0.37 8.87 -12.56
CA PRO A 169 -1.01 8.13 -11.47
C PRO A 169 -0.02 7.43 -10.54
N SER A 170 0.93 6.66 -11.08
CA SER A 170 1.88 5.89 -10.27
C SER A 170 2.82 6.76 -9.43
N LYS A 171 3.16 7.96 -9.91
CA LYS A 171 3.99 8.92 -9.16
C LYS A 171 3.18 9.53 -8.02
N LEU A 172 1.93 9.95 -8.27
CA LEU A 172 1.07 10.49 -7.22
C LEU A 172 0.76 9.43 -6.17
N ALA A 173 0.47 8.20 -6.60
CA ALA A 173 0.24 7.07 -5.72
C ALA A 173 1.44 6.80 -4.81
N ARG A 174 2.67 6.95 -5.34
CA ARG A 174 3.89 6.88 -4.53
C ARG A 174 3.96 8.02 -3.52
N LEU A 175 3.63 9.26 -3.90
CA LEU A 175 3.60 10.39 -2.95
C LEU A 175 2.60 10.16 -1.82
N MET A 176 1.41 9.62 -2.11
CA MET A 176 0.39 9.34 -1.09
C MET A 176 0.81 8.27 -0.07
N GLN A 177 1.69 7.34 -0.47
CA GLN A 177 2.23 6.32 0.44
C GLN A 177 3.40 6.81 1.28
N ILE A 178 4.04 7.92 0.89
CA ILE A 178 5.17 8.42 1.66
C ILE A 178 4.66 8.95 3.00
N GLY A 179 5.34 8.60 4.09
CA GLY A 179 4.98 9.07 5.44
C GLY A 179 4.99 10.60 5.52
N THR A 180 4.06 11.15 6.30
CA THR A 180 3.83 12.60 6.38
C THR A 180 5.11 13.37 6.74
N LYS A 181 5.95 12.84 7.64
CA LYS A 181 7.26 13.42 7.98
C LYS A 181 8.13 13.72 6.74
N VAL A 182 8.17 12.81 5.77
CA VAL A 182 8.99 13.00 4.56
C VAL A 182 8.32 14.01 3.62
N LEU A 183 6.98 14.08 3.56
CA LEU A 183 6.28 15.12 2.81
C LEU A 183 6.48 16.52 3.43
N MET A 184 6.57 16.62 4.77
CA MET A 184 6.82 17.87 5.49
C MET A 184 8.18 18.51 5.15
N ARG A 185 9.12 17.73 4.60
CA ARG A 185 10.35 18.26 3.99
C ARG A 185 10.07 19.33 2.94
N LEU A 186 9.02 19.16 2.14
CA LEU A 186 8.63 20.11 1.10
C LEU A 186 8.19 21.44 1.71
N LYS A 187 7.43 21.39 2.81
CA LYS A 187 6.97 22.57 3.55
C LYS A 187 8.14 23.33 4.16
N TYR A 188 9.08 22.61 4.77
CA TYR A 188 10.32 23.20 5.27
C TYR A 188 11.11 23.93 4.17
N LEU A 189 11.31 23.31 3.00
CA LEU A 189 12.04 23.94 1.88
C LEU A 189 11.35 25.20 1.36
N ARG A 190 10.01 25.23 1.35
CA ARG A 190 9.27 26.42 0.94
C ARG A 190 9.44 27.56 1.92
N GLN A 191 9.36 27.28 3.22
CA GLN A 191 9.51 28.30 4.26
C GLN A 191 10.94 28.84 4.37
N THR A 192 11.94 28.01 4.07
CA THR A 192 13.36 28.39 4.12
C THR A 192 13.91 28.92 2.79
N GLY A 193 13.11 28.93 1.72
CA GLY A 193 13.51 29.46 0.41
C GLY A 193 14.41 28.56 -0.43
N PHE A 194 14.54 27.28 -0.08
CA PHE A 194 15.46 26.31 -0.74
C PHE A 194 14.83 25.47 -1.87
N ALA A 195 13.58 25.75 -2.28
CA ALA A 195 12.88 24.96 -3.29
C ALA A 195 13.45 25.21 -4.71
N MET A 196 14.54 24.53 -5.07
CA MET A 196 15.26 24.70 -6.35
C MET A 196 15.08 23.53 -7.33
N SER A 197 14.31 22.50 -6.97
CA SER A 197 14.19 21.26 -7.75
C SER A 197 12.79 20.65 -7.64
N THR A 198 12.49 19.60 -8.41
CA THR A 198 11.23 18.83 -8.38
C THR A 198 10.87 18.29 -7.00
N ILE A 199 9.57 18.19 -6.69
CA ILE A 199 9.01 17.49 -5.51
C ILE A 199 9.66 16.12 -5.39
N THR A 200 9.59 15.33 -6.48
CA THR A 200 10.04 13.93 -6.50
C THR A 200 11.49 13.73 -6.01
N LYS A 201 12.39 14.69 -6.27
CA LYS A 201 13.79 14.64 -5.82
C LYS A 201 13.87 14.68 -4.29
N TYR A 202 13.21 15.64 -3.66
CA TYR A 202 13.31 15.85 -2.21
C TYR A 202 12.66 14.73 -1.41
N VAL A 203 11.54 14.17 -1.90
CA VAL A 203 10.87 13.03 -1.25
C VAL A 203 11.62 11.72 -1.41
N ARG A 204 12.51 11.60 -2.41
CA ARG A 204 13.36 10.41 -2.62
C ARG A 204 14.74 10.52 -1.96
N MET A 205 15.09 11.69 -1.46
CA MET A 205 16.39 11.94 -0.87
C MET A 205 16.54 11.11 0.41
N THR A 206 17.70 10.46 0.55
CA THR A 206 17.99 9.63 1.72
C THR A 206 17.98 10.47 3.00
N ALA A 207 17.82 9.84 4.16
CA ALA A 207 17.87 10.56 5.44
C ALA A 207 19.23 11.26 5.64
N SER A 208 20.32 10.63 5.22
CA SER A 208 21.67 11.20 5.28
C SER A 208 21.81 12.44 4.41
N ASP A 209 21.46 12.34 3.12
CA ASP A 209 21.53 13.48 2.18
C ASP A 209 20.60 14.62 2.63
N TRP A 210 19.44 14.28 3.20
CA TRP A 210 18.51 15.24 3.77
C TRP A 210 19.08 15.97 4.98
N ALA A 211 19.72 15.27 5.92
CA ALA A 211 20.34 15.89 7.08
C ALA A 211 21.45 16.89 6.69
N THR A 212 22.20 16.60 5.63
CA THR A 212 23.21 17.55 5.09
C THR A 212 22.57 18.74 4.40
N THR A 213 21.48 18.54 3.64
CA THR A 213 20.81 19.61 2.89
C THR A 213 20.01 20.55 3.80
N ALA A 214 19.42 20.01 4.87
CA ALA A 214 18.45 20.68 5.72
C ALA A 214 18.69 20.34 7.21
N PRO A 215 19.84 20.74 7.81
CA PRO A 215 20.21 20.34 9.17
C PRO A 215 19.23 20.85 10.24
N GLY A 216 18.51 21.95 9.98
CA GLY A 216 17.50 22.50 10.89
C GLY A 216 16.12 21.84 10.81
N PHE A 217 15.93 20.84 9.94
CA PHE A 217 14.60 20.25 9.70
C PHE A 217 13.99 19.60 10.93
N GLU A 218 14.75 18.81 11.70
CA GLU A 218 14.20 18.07 12.84
C GLU A 218 13.74 19.03 13.95
N SER A 219 14.54 20.07 14.25
CA SER A 219 14.15 21.11 15.20
C SER A 219 12.93 21.91 14.73
N TRP A 220 12.86 22.22 13.43
CA TRP A 220 11.70 22.89 12.84
C TRP A 220 10.45 22.00 12.85
N LEU A 221 10.59 20.70 12.60
CA LEU A 221 9.49 19.75 12.60
C LEU A 221 8.90 19.60 14.00
N ALA A 222 9.76 19.54 15.02
CA ALA A 222 9.36 19.50 16.42
C ALA A 222 8.61 20.77 16.89
N SER A 223 8.80 21.90 16.20
CA SER A 223 8.07 23.15 16.48
C SER A 223 6.78 23.30 15.66
N GLN A 224 6.46 22.35 14.76
CA GLN A 224 5.19 22.39 14.04
C GLN A 224 4.07 21.85 14.93
N PRO A 225 2.87 22.46 14.90
CA PRO A 225 1.71 21.84 15.51
C PRO A 225 1.43 20.53 14.75
N MET A 226 1.73 19.39 15.37
CA MET A 226 1.28 18.11 14.86
C MET A 226 -0.21 18.02 15.20
N GLU A 227 -1.07 17.98 14.18
CA GLU A 227 -2.46 17.63 14.40
C GLU A 227 -2.49 16.21 15.00
N GLU A 228 -2.97 16.11 16.24
CA GLU A 228 -3.14 14.85 16.98
C GLU A 228 -4.02 13.89 16.16
N GLY A 229 -3.40 12.94 15.47
CA GLY A 229 -4.13 12.00 14.60
C GLY A 229 -3.27 11.09 13.73
N GLU A 230 -1.98 11.37 13.57
CA GLU A 230 -1.05 10.55 12.77
C GLU A 230 -0.04 9.73 13.61
N GLU A 231 -0.40 9.34 14.83
CA GLU A 231 0.33 8.28 15.54
C GLU A 231 -0.02 6.92 14.95
N SER A 232 0.61 6.55 13.83
CA SER A 232 0.90 5.16 13.41
C SER A 232 1.21 5.06 11.90
N ASP A 233 2.17 5.84 11.40
CA ASP A 233 2.92 5.41 10.21
C ASP A 233 4.21 4.73 10.71
N GLN A 234 4.07 3.48 11.16
CA GLN A 234 5.19 2.64 11.61
C GLN A 234 6.20 2.41 10.47
N GLU A 235 7.47 2.47 10.89
CA GLU A 235 8.75 2.19 10.23
C GLU A 235 8.76 1.18 9.07
#